data_AF-A0A091SPE5-F1
#
_entry.id   AF-A0A091SPE5-F1
#
_cell.length_a   1.000
_cell.length_b   1.000
_cell.length_c   1.000
_cell.angle_alpha   90.00
_cell.angle_beta   90.00
_cell.angle_gamma   90.00
#
_symmetry.space_group_name_H-M   'P 1'
#
loop_
_entity.id
_entity.type
_entity.pdbx_description
1 polymer ?
#
loop_
_entity_poly.entity_id
_entity_poly.type
_entity_poly.pdbx_seq_one_letter_code
_entity_poly.pdbx_strand_id
1 'polypeptide(L)'
;LASPETSVSMSAHNAAFVLTKAPGSTGPWEKFSFGLEASALQERWFVSEENIDGFLGTVSCPSFCSQSALESQPLIEVLDVSEDRIQIRL
;
A
#
# COMPACT_ATOMS: atom_id res chain seq x y z
N LEU A 1 43.34 -21.43 13.21
CA LEU A 1 43.15 -20.15 12.49
C LEU A 1 41.67 -19.81 12.58
N ALA A 2 41.29 -18.86 13.44
CA ALA A 2 39.92 -18.37 13.52
C ALA A 2 39.64 -17.47 12.32
N SER A 3 38.49 -17.64 11.67
CA SER A 3 38.04 -16.75 10.59
C SER A 3 37.93 -15.32 11.15
N PRO A 4 38.32 -14.27 10.41
CA PRO A 4 38.16 -12.91 10.89
C PRO A 4 36.68 -12.67 11.19
N GLU A 5 36.37 -12.20 12.39
CA GLU A 5 35.01 -11.84 12.77
C GLU A 5 34.56 -10.72 11.84
N THR A 6 33.68 -11.04 10.89
CA THR A 6 33.15 -10.05 9.95
C THR A 6 32.30 -9.06 10.72
N SER A 7 32.90 -7.94 11.11
CA SER A 7 32.18 -6.84 11.75
C SER A 7 31.26 -6.18 10.71
N VAL A 8 29.97 -6.48 10.77
CA VAL A 8 28.96 -5.84 9.94
C VAL A 8 28.53 -4.54 10.61
N SER A 9 28.91 -3.40 10.03
CA SER A 9 28.46 -2.08 10.47
C SER A 9 27.01 -1.85 10.00
N MET A 10 26.05 -1.94 10.91
CA MET A 10 24.66 -1.56 10.68
C MET A 10 24.42 -0.12 11.13
N SER A 11 24.14 0.76 10.18
CA SER A 11 23.60 2.11 10.38
C SER A 11 22.09 2.09 10.18
N ALA A 12 21.40 3.15 10.62
CA ALA A 12 19.97 3.32 10.38
C ALA A 12 19.58 3.29 8.89
N HIS A 13 20.53 3.55 7.98
CA HIS A 13 20.28 3.67 6.55
C HIS A 13 20.53 2.37 5.75
N ASN A 14 21.10 1.34 6.37
CA ASN A 14 21.36 0.04 5.75
C ASN A 14 20.82 -1.14 6.57
N ALA A 15 19.99 -0.87 7.56
CA ALA A 15 19.27 -1.92 8.28
C ALA A 15 18.13 -2.44 7.41
N ALA A 16 18.19 -3.73 7.04
CA ALA A 16 17.12 -4.44 6.38
C ALA A 16 16.51 -5.44 7.36
N PHE A 17 15.17 -5.48 7.41
CA PHE A 17 14.44 -6.47 8.19
C PHE A 17 13.84 -7.50 7.24
N VAL A 18 14.12 -8.78 7.50
CA VAL A 18 13.50 -9.88 6.77
C VAL A 18 12.34 -10.40 7.60
N LEU A 19 11.13 -10.32 7.04
CA LEU A 19 9.93 -10.88 7.67
C LEU A 19 9.76 -12.33 7.22
N THR A 20 9.55 -13.23 8.18
CA THR A 20 9.21 -14.63 7.90
C THR A 20 7.87 -14.97 8.52
N LYS A 21 7.14 -15.87 7.88
CA LYS A 21 5.88 -16.41 8.41
C LYS A 21 6.17 -17.38 9.53
N ALA A 22 5.31 -17.38 10.53
CA ALA A 22 5.34 -18.40 11.58
C ALA A 22 4.95 -19.77 10.99
N PRO A 23 5.42 -20.89 11.58
CA PRO A 23 4.99 -22.21 11.18
C PRO A 23 3.45 -22.32 11.19
N GLY A 24 2.87 -22.82 10.09
CA GLY A 24 1.43 -22.94 9.93
C GLY A 24 0.71 -21.71 9.40
N SER A 25 1.39 -20.56 9.28
CA SER A 25 0.85 -19.40 8.55
C SER A 25 0.96 -19.63 7.05
N THR A 26 -0.17 -19.54 6.34
CA THR A 26 -0.30 -19.76 4.89
C THR A 26 -0.91 -18.53 4.21
N GLY A 27 -1.10 -18.57 2.89
CA GLY A 27 -1.68 -17.47 2.11
C GLY A 27 -0.67 -16.36 1.79
N PRO A 28 -1.06 -15.30 1.06
CA PRO A 28 -0.21 -14.15 0.75
C PRO A 28 0.00 -13.27 1.99
N TRP A 29 0.97 -12.36 1.93
CA TRP A 29 1.03 -11.27 2.92
C TRP A 29 -0.04 -10.24 2.56
N GLU A 30 -0.75 -9.72 3.54
CA GLU A 30 -1.79 -8.71 3.31
C GLU A 30 -1.28 -7.31 3.69
N LYS A 31 -0.82 -7.14 4.94
CA LYS A 31 -0.46 -5.84 5.50
C LYS A 31 0.64 -5.95 6.56
N PHE A 32 1.46 -4.92 6.63
CA PHE A 32 2.42 -4.68 7.70
C PHE A 32 2.10 -3.36 8.39
N SER A 33 1.85 -3.41 9.70
CA SER A 33 1.63 -2.22 10.53
C SER A 33 2.87 -1.90 11.35
N PHE A 34 3.30 -0.64 11.35
CA PHE A 34 4.50 -0.19 12.05
C PHE A 34 4.33 1.21 12.64
N GLY A 35 4.96 1.47 13.77
CA GLY A 35 4.87 2.74 14.49
C GLY A 35 5.21 2.56 15.96
N LEU A 36 5.48 3.67 16.64
CA LEU A 36 5.84 3.65 18.07
C LEU A 36 4.61 3.35 18.94
N GLU A 37 3.46 3.94 18.58
CA GLU A 37 2.22 3.88 19.34
C GLU A 37 1.15 3.09 18.59
N ALA A 38 0.43 2.23 19.31
CA ALA A 38 -0.63 1.39 18.73
C ALA A 38 -1.77 2.21 18.08
N SER A 39 -2.02 3.43 18.59
CA SER A 39 -3.04 4.34 18.04
C SER A 39 -2.62 5.09 16.78
N ALA A 40 -1.34 5.00 16.38
CA ALA A 40 -0.77 5.75 15.27
C ALA A 40 0.09 4.88 14.35
N LEU A 41 -0.26 3.59 14.24
CA LEU A 41 0.43 2.67 13.34
C LEU A 41 0.19 3.08 11.89
N GLN A 42 1.28 3.21 11.14
CA GLN A 42 1.25 3.30 9.69
C GLN A 42 1.08 1.91 9.09
N GLU A 43 0.40 1.84 7.96
CA GLU A 43 0.08 0.58 7.29
C GLU A 43 0.74 0.54 5.92
N ARG A 44 1.36 -0.60 5.62
CA ARG A 44 1.90 -0.91 4.29
C ARG A 44 1.25 -2.18 3.79
N TRP A 45 0.47 -2.07 2.73
CA TRP A 45 -0.17 -3.21 2.07
C TRP A 45 0.79 -3.90 1.13
N PHE A 46 0.77 -5.24 1.13
CA PHE A 46 1.46 -6.06 0.14
C PHE A 46 0.46 -6.41 -0.95
N VAL A 47 0.65 -5.89 -2.15
CA VAL A 47 -0.26 -6.14 -3.28
C VAL A 47 0.43 -7.05 -4.29
N SER A 48 -0.30 -8.07 -4.70
CA SER A 48 0.07 -9.09 -5.67
C SER A 48 -1.17 -9.49 -6.47
N GLU A 49 -0.98 -10.19 -7.58
CA GLU A 49 -2.08 -10.72 -8.38
C GLU A 49 -3.02 -11.61 -7.55
N GLU A 50 -2.49 -12.37 -6.58
CA GLU A 50 -3.26 -13.30 -5.76
C GLU A 50 -4.17 -12.62 -4.72
N ASN A 51 -3.90 -11.36 -4.35
CA ASN A 51 -4.60 -10.68 -3.26
C ASN A 51 -5.19 -9.31 -3.63
N ILE A 52 -5.15 -8.95 -4.91
CA ILE A 52 -5.65 -7.68 -5.42
C ILE A 52 -7.14 -7.48 -5.11
N ASP A 53 -7.95 -8.53 -5.22
CA ASP A 53 -9.40 -8.46 -4.96
C ASP A 53 -9.69 -8.13 -3.48
N GLY A 54 -8.94 -8.73 -2.56
CA GLY A 54 -9.03 -8.44 -1.14
C GLY A 54 -8.59 -7.01 -0.83
N PHE A 55 -7.48 -6.56 -1.40
CA PHE A 55 -7.03 -5.18 -1.30
C PHE A 55 -8.10 -4.19 -1.81
N LEU A 56 -8.64 -4.41 -3.01
CA LEU A 56 -9.68 -3.57 -3.60
C LEU A 56 -10.92 -3.51 -2.72
N GLY A 57 -11.33 -4.63 -2.11
CA GLY A 57 -12.44 -4.64 -1.15
C GLY A 57 -12.23 -3.73 0.06
N THR A 58 -10.99 -3.60 0.55
CA THR A 58 -10.66 -2.78 1.73
C THR A 58 -10.61 -1.28 1.43
N VAL A 59 -10.12 -0.89 0.26
CA VAL A 59 -10.04 0.52 -0.16
C VAL A 59 -11.35 1.04 -0.76
N SER A 60 -12.24 0.14 -1.20
CA SER A 60 -13.53 0.49 -1.80
C SER A 60 -14.60 0.88 -0.78
N CYS A 61 -14.27 1.00 0.52
CA CYS A 61 -15.19 1.55 1.51
C CYS A 61 -14.93 3.06 1.66
N PRO A 62 -15.80 3.94 1.14
CA PRO A 62 -15.64 5.38 1.27
C PRO A 62 -16.10 5.84 2.66
N SER A 63 -15.63 5.21 3.74
CA SER A 63 -15.83 5.72 5.10
C SER A 63 -14.91 6.92 5.41
N PHE A 64 -13.91 7.17 4.57
CA PHE A 64 -13.06 8.37 4.63
C PHE A 64 -13.54 9.52 3.73
N CYS A 65 -14.52 9.29 2.86
CA CYS A 65 -15.19 10.37 2.17
C CYS A 65 -16.30 10.89 3.07
N SER A 66 -15.95 11.84 3.95
CA SER A 66 -16.94 12.81 4.39
C SER A 66 -17.48 13.45 3.11
N GLN A 67 -18.67 13.02 2.66
CA GLN A 67 -19.34 13.56 1.49
C GLN A 67 -19.63 15.03 1.74
N SER A 68 -18.63 15.87 1.48
CA SER A 68 -18.81 17.29 1.27
C SER A 68 -19.78 17.41 0.10
N ALA A 69 -20.92 18.07 0.32
CA ALA A 69 -21.96 18.30 -0.68
C ALA A 69 -21.49 19.03 -1.95
N LEU A 70 -20.20 19.36 -2.05
CA LEU A 70 -19.53 20.02 -3.16
C LEU A 70 -18.99 19.05 -4.24
N GLU A 71 -18.92 17.74 -3.97
CA GLU A 71 -18.47 16.71 -4.95
C GLU A 71 -19.61 16.17 -5.85
N SER A 72 -20.66 16.97 -6.11
CA SER A 72 -21.66 16.57 -7.12
C SER A 72 -21.19 16.81 -8.57
N GLN A 73 -20.05 17.49 -8.74
CA GLN A 73 -19.41 17.63 -10.04
C GLN A 73 -18.13 16.79 -10.07
N PRO A 74 -17.97 15.88 -11.06
CA PRO A 74 -16.74 15.12 -11.21
C PRO A 74 -15.57 16.08 -11.46
N LEU A 75 -14.45 15.87 -10.75
CA LEU A 75 -13.22 16.64 -10.94
C LEU A 75 -12.64 16.51 -12.36
N ILE A 76 -13.00 15.42 -13.05
CA ILE A 76 -12.67 15.18 -14.44
C ILE A 76 -13.87 14.49 -15.10
N GLU A 77 -14.36 15.04 -16.20
CA GLU A 77 -15.44 14.48 -16.99
C GLU A 77 -14.99 14.28 -18.42
N VAL A 78 -15.11 13.04 -18.93
CA VAL A 78 -14.84 12.75 -20.34
C VAL A 78 -16.09 13.10 -21.14
N LEU A 79 -15.98 14.07 -22.03
CA LEU A 79 -17.08 14.56 -22.84
C LEU A 79 -17.20 13.79 -24.16
N ASP A 80 -16.07 13.44 -24.77
CA ASP A 80 -16.03 12.81 -26.10
C ASP A 80 -14.73 12.03 -26.31
N VAL A 81 -14.81 10.92 -27.06
CA VAL A 81 -13.68 10.06 -27.43
C VAL A 81 -13.84 9.65 -28.90
N SER A 82 -12.89 10.07 -29.73
CA SER A 82 -12.72 9.63 -31.11
C SER A 82 -11.38 8.91 -31.28
N GLU A 83 -11.12 8.39 -32.48
CA GLU A 83 -9.86 7.74 -32.84
C GLU A 83 -8.64 8.67 -32.69
N ASP A 84 -8.85 9.98 -32.87
CA ASP A 84 -7.81 11.00 -32.90
C ASP A 84 -7.86 12.01 -31.74
N ARG A 85 -8.93 12.01 -30.92
CA ARG A 85 -9.11 13.02 -29.85
C ARG A 85 -9.82 12.45 -28.63
N ILE A 86 -9.40 12.94 -27.46
CA ILE A 86 -10.15 12.81 -26.21
C ILE A 86 -10.44 14.24 -25.71
N GLN A 87 -11.70 14.49 -25.36
CA GLN A 87 -12.12 15.76 -24.77
C GLN A 87 -12.50 15.55 -23.31
N ILE A 88 -11.79 16.25 -22.42
CA ILE A 88 -12.06 16.23 -20.99
C ILE A 88 -12.44 17.63 -20.49
N ARG A 89 -13.35 17.69 -19.52
CA ARG A 89 -13.65 18.86 -18.70
C ARG A 89 -13.00 18.64 -17.33
N LEU A 90 -12.17 19.60 -16.92
CA LEU A 90 -11.63 19.73 -15.57
C LEU A 90 -12.51 20.68 -14.75
#